data_AF-H9TJT5-F1
#
_entry.id   AF-H9TJT5-F1
#
_cell.length_a   1.000
_cell.length_b   1.000
_cell.length_c   1.000
_cell.angle_alpha   90.00
_cell.angle_beta   90.00
_cell.angle_gamma   90.00
#
_symmetry.space_group_name_H-M   'P 1'
#
loop_
_entity.id
_entity.type
_entity.pdbx_description
1 polymer ?
#
loop_
_entity_poly.entity_id
_entity_poly.type
_entity_poly.pdbx_seq_one_letter_code
_entity_poly.pdbx_strand_id
1 'polypeptide(L)'
;MANISASTASSHLSKLLDCQLITVVAQGKHRYFRLAGKDIAELMESMMGISLNHGVHAKVSTPVHLRKARTCYDHLAGEVAVKIYDSLCQQQWITENGSMITLSGIQYFHEMGIDVPSKHSRKICCACLDWSERRFHLGGYVGAALFSLYESKGWLTRHLGYREVTITEKGYAAFKTHFHI
;
A
#
# COMPACT_ATOMS: atom_id res chain seq x y z
N MET A 1 -6.77 -19.30 -3.17
CA MET A 1 -6.76 -19.41 -4.65
C MET A 1 -8.10 -18.93 -5.17
N ALA A 2 -8.15 -18.38 -6.40
CA ALA A 2 -9.37 -17.79 -6.98
C ALA A 2 -10.48 -18.80 -7.36
N ASN A 3 -10.37 -20.07 -6.94
CA ASN A 3 -11.32 -21.15 -7.18
C ASN A 3 -11.75 -21.30 -8.66
N ILE A 4 -10.79 -21.18 -9.57
CA ILE A 4 -10.97 -21.35 -11.03
C ILE A 4 -9.95 -22.36 -11.58
N SER A 5 -10.28 -22.98 -12.72
CA SER A 5 -9.37 -23.90 -13.41
C SER A 5 -8.12 -23.17 -13.94
N ALA A 6 -7.05 -23.92 -14.14
CA ALA A 6 -5.80 -23.39 -14.71
C ALA A 6 -6.01 -22.85 -16.15
N SER A 7 -6.89 -23.47 -16.93
CA SER A 7 -7.22 -23.02 -18.29
C SER A 7 -7.98 -21.69 -18.29
N THR A 8 -8.96 -21.52 -17.40
CA THR A 8 -9.68 -20.25 -17.23
C THR A 8 -8.74 -19.14 -16.76
N ALA A 9 -7.89 -19.42 -15.77
CA ALA A 9 -6.89 -18.46 -15.30
C ALA A 9 -5.94 -18.03 -16.42
N SER A 10 -5.45 -18.98 -17.22
CA SER A 10 -4.57 -18.69 -18.35
C SER A 10 -5.25 -17.83 -19.41
N SER A 11 -6.52 -18.13 -19.75
CA SER A 11 -7.31 -17.33 -20.69
C SER A 11 -7.50 -15.89 -20.21
N HIS A 12 -7.81 -15.69 -18.92
CA HIS A 12 -7.93 -14.34 -18.35
C HIS A 12 -6.60 -13.60 -18.36
N LEU A 13 -5.51 -14.25 -17.96
CA LEU A 13 -4.18 -13.64 -17.95
C LEU A 13 -3.72 -13.24 -19.35
N SER A 14 -4.00 -14.06 -20.38
CA SER A 14 -3.72 -13.68 -21.77
C SER A 14 -4.49 -12.43 -22.19
N LYS A 15 -5.80 -12.37 -21.93
CA LYS A 15 -6.61 -11.18 -22.26
C LYS A 15 -6.11 -9.92 -21.55
N LEU A 16 -5.76 -10.03 -20.27
CA LEU A 16 -5.22 -8.90 -19.51
C LEU A 16 -3.85 -8.45 -20.04
N LEU A 17 -3.03 -9.39 -20.54
CA LEU A 17 -1.75 -9.08 -21.18
C LEU A 17 -1.96 -8.40 -22.54
N ASP A 18 -2.89 -8.91 -23.35
CA ASP A 18 -3.23 -8.36 -24.68
C ASP A 18 -3.76 -6.92 -24.56
N CYS A 19 -4.53 -6.63 -23.50
CA CYS A 19 -5.02 -5.29 -23.17
C CYS A 19 -4.00 -4.42 -22.42
N GLN A 20 -2.77 -4.87 -22.22
CA GLN A 20 -1.70 -4.15 -21.51
C GLN A 20 -2.06 -3.72 -20.07
N LEU A 21 -2.93 -4.49 -19.39
CA LEU A 21 -3.29 -4.25 -17.99
C LEU A 21 -2.29 -4.91 -17.03
N ILE A 22 -1.63 -5.97 -17.49
CA ILE A 22 -0.58 -6.68 -16.77
C ILE A 22 0.65 -6.88 -17.64
N THR A 23 1.79 -7.13 -17.01
CA THR A 23 3.02 -7.60 -17.66
C THR A 23 3.44 -8.93 -17.04
N VAL A 24 4.23 -9.70 -17.79
CA VAL A 24 4.69 -11.03 -17.39
C VAL A 24 6.21 -11.12 -17.42
N VAL A 25 6.78 -11.76 -16.40
CA VAL A 25 8.18 -12.17 -16.34
C VAL A 25 8.23 -13.68 -16.26
N ALA A 26 8.89 -14.31 -17.23
CA ALA A 26 9.13 -15.75 -17.21
C ALA A 26 10.40 -16.05 -16.41
N GLN A 27 10.30 -16.96 -15.43
CA GLN A 27 11.44 -17.42 -14.64
C GLN A 27 11.34 -18.94 -14.47
N GLY A 28 12.15 -19.66 -15.25
CA GLY A 28 12.10 -21.12 -15.34
C GLY A 28 10.72 -21.62 -15.76
N LYS A 29 10.15 -22.56 -15.00
CA LYS A 29 8.81 -23.13 -15.25
C LYS A 29 7.65 -22.23 -14.80
N HIS A 30 7.94 -21.08 -14.18
CA HIS A 30 6.93 -20.20 -13.61
C HIS A 30 6.84 -18.89 -14.40
N ARG A 31 5.61 -18.35 -14.47
CA ARG A 31 5.32 -17.03 -15.04
C ARG A 31 4.78 -16.15 -13.92
N TYR A 32 5.44 -15.02 -13.70
CA TYR A 32 5.07 -14.03 -12.69
C TYR A 32 4.39 -12.87 -13.39
N PHE A 33 3.17 -12.56 -12.96
CA PHE A 33 2.38 -11.46 -13.51
C PHE A 33 2.37 -10.29 -12.53
N ARG A 34 2.46 -9.07 -13.06
CA ARG A 34 2.35 -7.82 -12.30
C ARG A 34 1.46 -6.84 -13.06
N LEU A 35 0.89 -5.85 -12.39
CA LEU A 35 0.21 -4.76 -13.09
C LEU A 35 1.16 -4.06 -14.06
N ALA A 36 0.65 -3.64 -15.21
CA ALA A 36 1.46 -3.01 -16.23
C ALA A 36 2.03 -1.65 -15.79
N GLY A 37 1.25 -0.92 -14.99
CA GLY A 37 1.61 0.41 -14.53
C GLY A 37 0.88 0.80 -13.25
N LYS A 38 1.24 1.99 -12.77
CA LYS A 38 0.69 2.59 -11.55
C LYS A 38 -0.73 3.15 -11.75
N ASP A 39 -1.03 3.63 -12.95
CA ASP A 39 -2.36 4.01 -13.40
C ASP A 39 -3.38 2.87 -13.23
N ILE A 40 -3.00 1.64 -13.60
CA ILE A 40 -3.85 0.46 -13.39
C ILE A 40 -4.02 0.16 -11.90
N ALA A 41 -2.98 0.35 -11.10
CA ALA A 41 -3.05 0.19 -9.65
C ALA A 41 -4.06 1.18 -9.01
N GLU A 42 -3.98 2.46 -9.38
CA GLU A 42 -4.88 3.52 -8.89
C GLU A 42 -6.35 3.26 -9.28
N LEU A 43 -6.59 2.73 -10.50
CA LEU A 43 -7.92 2.31 -10.94
C LEU A 43 -8.46 1.16 -10.07
N MET A 44 -7.64 0.14 -9.81
CA MET A 44 -8.04 -1.00 -8.97
C MET A 44 -8.38 -0.55 -7.54
N GLU A 45 -7.58 0.33 -6.95
CA GLU A 45 -7.84 0.91 -5.62
C GLU A 45 -9.20 1.64 -5.59
N SER A 46 -9.50 2.41 -6.64
CA SER A 46 -10.78 3.14 -6.76
C SER A 46 -11.98 2.18 -6.83
N MET A 47 -11.87 1.08 -7.59
CA MET A 47 -12.92 0.05 -7.66
C MET A 47 -13.13 -0.66 -6.31
N MET A 48 -12.04 -0.94 -5.57
CA MET A 48 -12.14 -1.57 -4.26
C MET A 48 -12.92 -0.71 -3.25
N GLY A 49 -12.74 0.62 -3.30
CA GLY A 49 -13.51 1.55 -2.47
C GLY A 49 -15.02 1.46 -2.71
N ILE A 50 -15.45 1.27 -3.96
CA ILE A 50 -16.87 1.12 -4.32
C ILE A 50 -17.45 -0.18 -3.73
N SER A 51 -16.67 -1.27 -3.72
CA SER A 51 -17.14 -2.58 -3.22
C SER A 51 -17.49 -2.57 -1.72
N LEU A 52 -16.80 -1.77 -0.89
CA LEU A 52 -17.12 -1.67 0.54
C LEU A 52 -18.53 -1.15 0.80
N ASN A 53 -18.98 -0.20 -0.01
CA ASN A 53 -20.30 0.42 0.14
C ASN A 53 -21.46 -0.56 -0.11
N HIS A 54 -21.18 -1.72 -0.71
CA HIS A 54 -22.18 -2.72 -1.07
C HIS A 54 -22.27 -3.89 -0.08
N GLY A 55 -21.55 -3.85 1.06
CA GLY A 55 -21.73 -4.79 2.18
C GLY A 55 -21.31 -6.25 1.91
N VAL A 56 -20.67 -6.55 0.77
CA VAL A 56 -20.16 -7.89 0.48
C VAL A 56 -18.79 -8.06 1.15
N HIS A 57 -18.76 -8.84 2.24
CA HIS A 57 -17.54 -9.12 3.00
C HIS A 57 -17.00 -10.53 2.68
N ALA A 58 -16.10 -10.61 1.71
CA ALA A 58 -15.34 -11.85 1.46
C ALA A 58 -14.46 -12.20 2.67
N LYS A 59 -14.36 -13.50 2.98
CA LYS A 59 -13.48 -14.00 4.05
C LYS A 59 -12.02 -13.65 3.75
N VAL A 60 -11.36 -12.96 4.68
CA VAL A 60 -9.93 -12.62 4.56
C VAL A 60 -9.12 -13.91 4.64
N SER A 61 -8.54 -14.32 3.51
CA SER A 61 -7.65 -15.49 3.39
C SER A 61 -6.17 -15.11 3.33
N THR A 62 -5.86 -13.83 3.55
CA THR A 62 -4.50 -13.29 3.52
C THR A 62 -3.64 -13.95 4.62
N PRO A 63 -2.47 -14.52 4.29
CA PRO A 63 -1.54 -15.05 5.27
C PRO A 63 -1.15 -14.04 6.34
N VAL A 64 -0.92 -14.50 7.58
CA VAL A 64 -0.69 -13.63 8.75
C VAL A 64 0.45 -12.63 8.53
N HIS A 65 1.58 -13.07 7.96
CA HIS A 65 2.73 -12.22 7.69
C HIS A 65 2.39 -11.09 6.69
N LEU A 66 1.63 -11.39 5.63
CA LEU A 66 1.17 -10.37 4.67
C LEU A 66 0.10 -9.44 5.26
N ARG A 67 -0.67 -9.89 6.25
CA ARG A 67 -1.58 -9.00 6.98
C ARG A 67 -0.82 -8.04 7.87
N LYS A 68 0.29 -8.48 8.48
CA LYS A 68 1.03 -7.65 9.43
C LYS A 68 1.66 -6.43 8.75
N ALA A 69 2.48 -6.67 7.74
CA ALA A 69 3.16 -5.61 6.98
C ALA A 69 3.55 -6.11 5.58
N ARG A 70 3.25 -5.29 4.57
CA ARG A 70 3.57 -5.57 3.17
C ARG A 70 3.65 -4.29 2.35
N THR A 71 4.07 -4.40 1.09
CA THR A 71 3.92 -3.33 0.11
C THR A 71 2.53 -3.35 -0.53
N CYS A 72 1.86 -2.20 -0.57
CA CYS A 72 0.82 -1.90 -1.55
C CYS A 72 1.48 -1.12 -2.68
N TYR A 73 2.00 -1.86 -3.67
CA TYR A 73 2.83 -1.31 -4.74
C TYR A 73 4.12 -0.67 -4.22
N ASP A 74 4.10 0.62 -3.94
CA ASP A 74 5.24 1.46 -3.54
C ASP A 74 5.15 2.02 -2.11
N HIS A 75 4.09 1.72 -1.37
CA HIS A 75 3.89 2.21 0.00
C HIS A 75 3.54 1.07 0.97
N LEU A 76 3.60 1.36 2.27
CA LEU A 76 3.33 0.37 3.32
C LEU A 76 1.82 0.06 3.41
N ALA A 77 1.50 -1.21 3.63
CA ALA A 77 0.15 -1.73 3.87
C ALA A 77 0.16 -2.83 4.93
N GLY A 78 -1.03 -3.29 5.32
CA GLY A 78 -1.26 -4.19 6.45
C GLY A 78 -1.57 -3.47 7.75
N GLU A 79 -1.73 -4.25 8.82
CA GLU A 79 -2.10 -3.82 10.16
C GLU A 79 -1.26 -2.63 10.65
N VAL A 80 0.07 -2.69 10.44
CA VAL A 80 0.98 -1.61 10.87
C VAL A 80 0.70 -0.32 10.10
N ALA A 81 0.47 -0.39 8.79
CA ALA A 81 0.19 0.79 7.97
C ALA A 81 -1.14 1.45 8.32
N VAL A 82 -2.16 0.64 8.62
CA VAL A 82 -3.46 1.12 9.07
C VAL A 82 -3.34 1.83 10.42
N LYS A 83 -2.58 1.27 11.37
CA LYS A 83 -2.31 1.91 12.66
C LYS A 83 -1.56 3.23 12.52
N ILE A 84 -0.58 3.30 11.61
CA ILE A 84 0.10 4.56 11.29
C ILE A 84 -0.91 5.55 10.75
N TYR A 85 -1.73 5.18 9.77
CA TYR A 85 -2.74 6.06 9.18
C TYR A 85 -3.74 6.61 10.22
N ASP A 86 -4.23 5.75 11.11
CA ASP A 86 -5.10 6.16 12.23
C ASP A 86 -4.42 7.22 13.10
N SER A 87 -3.14 7.03 13.42
CA SER A 87 -2.35 7.99 14.18
C SER A 87 -2.18 9.32 13.45
N LEU A 88 -1.90 9.30 12.14
CA LEU A 88 -1.80 10.52 11.33
C LEU A 88 -3.11 11.34 11.37
N CYS A 89 -4.27 10.66 11.30
CA CYS A 89 -5.58 11.29 11.43
C CYS A 89 -5.81 11.84 12.85
N GLN A 90 -5.51 11.06 13.89
CA GLN A 90 -5.68 11.46 15.30
C GLN A 90 -4.82 12.69 15.65
N GLN A 91 -3.60 12.75 15.12
CA GLN A 91 -2.68 13.88 15.27
C GLN A 91 -3.03 15.07 14.36
N GLN A 92 -4.07 14.95 13.53
CA GLN A 92 -4.48 15.95 12.54
C GLN A 92 -3.34 16.34 11.57
N TRP A 93 -2.43 15.42 11.26
CA TRP A 93 -1.39 15.62 10.22
C TRP A 93 -1.95 15.39 8.82
N ILE A 94 -3.02 14.60 8.73
CA ILE A 94 -3.84 14.46 7.53
C ILE A 94 -5.30 14.76 7.87
N THR A 95 -6.09 15.13 6.86
CA THR A 95 -7.54 15.28 7.03
C THR A 95 -8.18 13.94 7.38
N GLU A 96 -9.34 13.95 8.03
CA GLU A 96 -10.06 12.74 8.47
C GLU A 96 -10.31 11.76 7.31
N ASN A 97 -10.60 12.29 6.11
CA ASN A 97 -10.79 11.51 4.89
C ASN A 97 -9.47 11.15 4.16
N GLY A 98 -8.31 11.51 4.72
CA GLY A 98 -6.97 11.24 4.19
C GLY A 98 -6.66 11.86 2.83
N SER A 99 -7.47 12.82 2.39
CA SER A 99 -7.34 13.43 1.06
C SER A 99 -6.28 14.53 1.01
N MET A 100 -5.92 15.12 2.15
CA MET A 100 -4.94 16.22 2.22
C MET A 100 -4.04 16.09 3.45
N ILE A 101 -2.81 16.60 3.33
CA ILE A 101 -1.90 16.85 4.45
C ILE A 101 -2.22 18.24 5.03
N THR A 102 -2.28 18.37 6.35
CA THR A 102 -2.50 19.66 7.02
C THR A 102 -1.20 20.47 7.13
N LEU A 103 -1.27 21.72 7.56
CA LEU A 103 -0.06 22.54 7.79
C LEU A 103 0.86 21.93 8.86
N SER A 104 0.30 21.45 9.97
CA SER A 104 1.06 20.74 11.00
C SER A 104 1.66 19.44 10.48
N GLY A 105 0.93 18.72 9.62
CA GLY A 105 1.44 17.52 8.94
C GLY A 105 2.62 17.82 8.03
N ILE A 106 2.56 18.89 7.22
CA ILE A 106 3.66 19.32 6.35
C ILE A 106 4.92 19.58 7.18
N GLN A 107 4.78 20.33 8.28
CA GLN A 107 5.90 20.60 9.18
C GLN A 107 6.48 19.30 9.77
N TYR A 108 5.62 18.40 10.25
CA TYR A 108 6.05 17.13 10.81
C TYR A 108 6.79 16.25 9.79
N PHE A 109 6.25 16.12 8.57
CA PHE A 109 6.89 15.35 7.51
C PHE A 109 8.25 15.95 7.15
N HIS A 110 8.36 17.28 7.08
CA HIS A 110 9.63 17.96 6.85
C HIS A 110 10.65 17.66 7.97
N GLU A 111 10.26 17.73 9.24
CA GLU A 111 11.11 17.37 10.39
C GLU A 111 11.57 15.91 10.35
N MET A 112 10.74 15.02 9.82
CA MET A 112 11.07 13.60 9.63
C MET A 112 11.95 13.35 8.39
N GLY A 113 12.18 14.36 7.56
CA GLY A 113 13.02 14.31 6.36
C GLY A 113 12.26 14.06 5.05
N ILE A 114 10.97 14.44 4.99
CA ILE A 114 10.12 14.32 3.80
C ILE A 114 9.61 15.70 3.40
N ASP A 115 10.09 16.19 2.26
CA ASP A 115 9.57 17.41 1.65
C ASP A 115 8.25 17.11 0.92
N VAL A 116 7.17 17.72 1.41
CA VAL A 116 5.84 17.61 0.81
C VAL A 116 5.67 18.70 -0.26
N PRO A 117 5.64 18.36 -1.56
CA PRO A 117 5.52 19.37 -2.60
C PRO A 117 4.09 19.91 -2.68
N SER A 118 3.94 21.16 -3.16
CA SER A 118 2.62 21.77 -3.40
C SER A 118 1.88 21.13 -4.57
N LYS A 119 2.61 20.55 -5.53
CA LYS A 119 2.05 19.85 -6.69
C LYS A 119 2.95 18.67 -7.06
N HIS A 120 2.33 17.56 -7.45
CA HIS A 120 3.01 16.41 -8.01
C HIS A 120 2.13 15.77 -9.08
N SER A 121 2.73 15.02 -10.01
CA SER A 121 2.01 14.18 -10.97
C SER A 121 1.11 13.10 -10.33
N ARG A 122 1.36 12.75 -9.06
CA ARG A 122 0.52 11.83 -8.26
C ARG A 122 -0.16 12.63 -7.16
N LYS A 123 -1.27 12.10 -6.61
CA LYS A 123 -1.87 12.67 -5.40
C LYS A 123 -0.82 12.78 -4.29
N ILE A 124 -0.77 13.92 -3.61
CA ILE A 124 0.18 14.16 -2.51
C ILE A 124 -0.02 13.12 -1.40
N CYS A 125 -1.27 12.92 -0.99
CA CYS A 125 -1.69 11.80 -0.15
C CYS A 125 -3.05 11.27 -0.62
N CYS A 126 -3.36 10.05 -0.25
CA CYS A 126 -4.71 9.49 -0.39
C CYS A 126 -4.94 8.39 0.65
N ALA A 127 -6.21 8.20 1.00
CA ALA A 127 -6.68 7.05 1.75
C ALA A 127 -6.70 5.82 0.84
N CYS A 128 -5.62 5.04 0.82
CA CYS A 128 -5.53 3.79 0.07
C CYS A 128 -6.21 2.67 0.86
N LEU A 129 -7.03 1.86 0.20
CA LEU A 129 -7.79 0.82 0.88
C LEU A 129 -6.99 -0.48 1.02
N ASP A 130 -6.78 -0.92 2.26
CA ASP A 130 -6.15 -2.21 2.54
C ASP A 130 -7.14 -3.36 2.29
N TRP A 131 -6.83 -4.30 1.40
CA TRP A 131 -7.74 -5.42 1.13
C TRP A 131 -7.84 -6.43 2.27
N SER A 132 -6.81 -6.57 3.14
CA SER A 132 -6.80 -7.52 4.24
C SER A 132 -7.48 -6.96 5.48
N GLU A 133 -7.21 -5.69 5.78
CA GLU A 133 -7.78 -5.01 6.94
C GLU A 133 -9.13 -4.36 6.65
N ARG A 134 -9.44 -4.09 5.36
CA ARG A 134 -10.61 -3.31 4.92
C ARG A 134 -10.67 -1.92 5.56
N ARG A 135 -9.49 -1.34 5.81
CA ARG A 135 -9.28 -0.02 6.42
C ARG A 135 -8.25 0.75 5.60
N PHE A 136 -8.23 2.06 5.77
CA PHE A 136 -7.33 2.91 5.01
C PHE A 136 -5.92 2.89 5.56
N HIS A 137 -4.96 3.00 4.65
CA HIS A 137 -3.54 3.27 4.92
C HIS A 137 -3.06 4.40 4.01
N LEU A 138 -1.91 4.99 4.33
CA LEU A 138 -1.44 6.17 3.60
C LEU A 138 -0.85 5.78 2.23
N GLY A 139 -1.53 6.22 1.17
CA GLY A 139 -1.03 6.17 -0.21
C GLY A 139 -0.54 7.54 -0.69
N GLY A 140 -0.40 7.68 -2.01
CA GLY A 140 0.06 8.93 -2.63
C GLY A 140 1.57 9.14 -2.51
N TYR A 141 2.04 10.34 -2.80
CA TYR A 141 3.47 10.69 -2.75
C TYR A 141 4.05 10.47 -1.35
N VAL A 142 3.37 10.97 -0.31
CA VAL A 142 3.85 10.87 1.07
C VAL A 142 3.91 9.41 1.53
N GLY A 143 2.94 8.55 1.16
CA GLY A 143 3.00 7.12 1.47
C GLY A 143 4.24 6.42 0.90
N ALA A 144 4.62 6.74 -0.33
CA ALA A 144 5.83 6.19 -0.97
C ALA A 144 7.12 6.78 -0.38
N ALA A 145 7.11 8.08 -0.05
CA ALA A 145 8.24 8.75 0.58
C ALA A 145 8.51 8.19 1.98
N LEU A 146 7.46 7.96 2.79
CA LEU A 146 7.58 7.29 4.09
C LEU A 146 8.14 5.90 3.96
N PHE A 147 7.64 5.11 3.01
CA PHE A 147 8.14 3.75 2.80
C PHE A 147 9.66 3.75 2.48
N SER A 148 10.09 4.66 1.61
CA SER A 148 11.50 4.83 1.25
C SER A 148 12.34 5.31 2.44
N LEU A 149 11.79 6.23 3.25
CA LEU A 149 12.43 6.70 4.47
C LEU A 149 12.61 5.55 5.47
N TYR A 150 11.56 4.77 5.73
CA TYR A 150 11.59 3.64 6.67
C TYR A 150 12.64 2.60 6.24
N GLU A 151 12.75 2.33 4.95
CA GLU A 151 13.79 1.47 4.40
C GLU A 151 15.19 2.06 4.63
N SER A 152 15.41 3.33 4.26
CA SER A 152 16.72 3.99 4.42
C SER A 152 17.18 4.10 5.89
N LYS A 153 16.24 4.24 6.83
CA LYS A 153 16.52 4.29 8.27
C LYS A 153 16.67 2.90 8.90
N GLY A 154 16.43 1.82 8.14
CA GLY A 154 16.44 0.44 8.62
C GLY A 154 15.29 0.13 9.57
N TRP A 155 14.18 0.85 9.48
CA TRP A 155 12.96 0.59 10.26
C TRP A 155 12.16 -0.58 9.69
N LEU A 156 12.35 -0.85 8.40
CA LEU A 156 11.81 -2.03 7.75
C LEU A 156 12.80 -2.64 6.77
N THR A 157 12.57 -3.89 6.41
CA THR A 157 13.35 -4.62 5.42
C THR A 157 12.41 -5.34 4.45
N ARG A 158 12.70 -5.23 3.15
CA ARG A 158 11.93 -5.89 2.10
C ARG A 158 12.44 -7.30 1.86
N HIS A 159 11.52 -8.19 1.54
CA HIS A 159 11.84 -9.52 1.03
C HIS A 159 11.85 -9.48 -0.49
N LEU A 160 13.03 -9.59 -1.11
CA LEU A 160 13.17 -9.53 -2.57
C LEU A 160 12.29 -10.58 -3.26
N GLY A 161 11.51 -10.15 -4.25
CA GLY A 161 10.55 -11.00 -4.97
C GLY A 161 9.21 -11.22 -4.26
N TYR A 162 9.06 -10.74 -3.03
CA TYR A 162 7.82 -10.84 -2.25
C TYR A 162 7.29 -9.46 -1.89
N ARG A 163 5.99 -9.40 -1.56
CA ARG A 163 5.36 -8.18 -1.05
C ARG A 163 5.54 -8.02 0.44
N GLU A 164 5.97 -9.06 1.14
CA GLU A 164 6.19 -9.03 2.57
C GLU A 164 7.28 -8.02 2.94
N VAL A 165 7.06 -7.34 4.06
CA VAL A 165 8.03 -6.43 4.66
C VAL A 165 8.12 -6.76 6.14
N THR A 166 9.34 -6.88 6.65
CA THR A 166 9.57 -7.06 8.09
C THR A 166 9.85 -5.71 8.73
N ILE A 167 9.08 -5.36 9.77
CA ILE A 167 9.39 -4.22 10.63
C ILE A 167 10.47 -4.65 11.62
N THR A 168 11.56 -3.90 11.69
CA THR A 168 12.68 -4.21 12.59
C THR A 168 12.34 -3.77 14.01
N GLU A 169 13.10 -4.23 15.01
CA GLU A 169 12.94 -3.74 16.39
C GLU A 169 13.13 -2.22 16.49
N LYS A 170 14.11 -1.68 15.74
CA LYS A 170 14.32 -0.24 15.58
C LYS A 170 13.10 0.44 14.96
N GLY A 171 12.46 -0.19 13.98
CA GLY A 171 11.23 0.30 13.37
C GLY A 171 10.07 0.37 14.34
N TYR A 172 9.85 -0.67 15.15
CA TYR A 172 8.81 -0.64 16.19
C TYR A 172 9.08 0.46 17.22
N ALA A 173 10.32 0.62 17.68
CA ALA A 173 10.68 1.71 18.58
C ALA A 173 10.40 3.08 17.96
N ALA A 174 10.77 3.28 16.69
CA ALA A 174 10.50 4.51 15.96
C ALA A 174 9.00 4.76 15.76
N PHE A 175 8.22 3.74 15.38
CA PHE A 175 6.77 3.88 15.21
C PHE A 175 6.06 4.18 16.52
N LYS A 176 6.54 3.65 17.64
CA LYS A 176 6.05 4.04 18.96
C LYS A 176 6.33 5.50 19.27
N THR A 177 7.51 6.01 18.95
CA THR A 177 7.89 7.42 19.17
C THR A 177 7.14 8.38 18.24
N HIS A 178 7.04 8.05 16.96
CA HIS A 178 6.51 8.95 15.94
C HIS A 178 4.98 8.86 15.82
N PHE A 179 4.42 7.67 15.98
CA PHE A 179 3.01 7.39 15.70
C PHE A 179 2.25 6.80 16.91
N HIS A 180 2.89 6.58 18.05
CA HIS A 180 2.26 6.04 19.25
C HIS A 180 1.64 4.63 19.06
N ILE A 181 2.27 3.78 18.25
CA ILE A 181 1.79 2.40 17.94
C ILE A 181 2.81 1.30 18.25
#